data_AF-A0A948TBX0-F1
#
_entry.id   AF-A0A948TBX0-F1
#
_cell.length_a   1.000
_cell.length_b   1.000
_cell.length_c   1.000
_cell.angle_alpha   90.00
_cell.angle_beta   90.00
_cell.angle_gamma   90.00
#
_symmetry.space_group_name_H-M   'P 1'
#
loop_
_entity.id
_entity.type
_entity.pdbx_description
1 polymer ?
#
loop_
_entity_poly.entity_id
_entity_poly.type
_entity_poly.pdbx_seq_one_letter_code
_entity_poly.pdbx_strand_id
1 'polypeptide(L)'
;MITSDTISMTKSDIHKIGDLIKITARKCSDKVQPKIKVGQLFKILGIRNLKSGATGLSVQLSGTKRKYKINSDSFSWVITTIGEIQKETFKVMMENDEKRLNMVLSPDEKGMMAVTPLIIYQLAWEYAMDVVRMCADNKISLLRNTTREIRKLRDEYYYFVKHDLDFAHQQRVIDKTLELKKTFNCDLTLMYYTISNIWLKYHPDWPYTQIRVTAIMVQIIISICDVHNHYMDILLKEKLGGYRQSKRIPIMEKLSNLMDVIHGESNKMRFKDYNLDNAIRVVSKKILSIEYTFNEVQ
;
A
#
# COMPACT_ATOMS: atom_id res chain seq x y z
N MET A 1 -36.88 -14.28 7.24
CA MET A 1 -37.53 -12.96 7.30
C MET A 1 -36.74 -12.12 8.30
N ILE A 2 -35.77 -11.36 7.80
CA ILE A 2 -34.99 -10.40 8.60
C ILE A 2 -35.40 -9.04 8.05
N THR A 3 -36.02 -8.26 8.90
CA THR A 3 -36.61 -6.96 8.62
C THR A 3 -35.55 -5.99 8.14
N SER A 4 -35.86 -5.36 7.02
CA SER A 4 -35.18 -4.21 6.45
C SER A 4 -35.23 -3.03 7.44
N ASP A 5 -34.12 -2.81 8.15
CA ASP A 5 -33.88 -1.53 8.81
C ASP A 5 -33.53 -0.49 7.75
N THR A 6 -34.60 0.09 7.19
CA THR A 6 -34.57 1.33 6.44
C THR A 6 -34.05 2.41 7.39
N ILE A 7 -32.74 2.69 7.34
CA ILE A 7 -32.15 3.84 8.01
C ILE A 7 -32.89 5.07 7.50
N SER A 8 -33.75 5.64 8.35
CA SER A 8 -34.45 6.88 8.07
C SER A 8 -33.41 8.01 7.92
N MET A 9 -33.06 8.32 6.67
CA MET A 9 -32.30 9.51 6.33
C MET A 9 -33.18 10.75 6.52
N THR A 10 -33.30 11.22 7.75
CA THR A 10 -33.83 12.55 8.05
C THR A 10 -32.92 13.24 9.07
N LYS A 11 -31.68 13.54 8.66
CA LYS A 11 -31.02 14.73 9.19
C LYS A 11 -31.59 15.91 8.41
N SER A 12 -32.40 16.74 9.06
CA SER A 12 -32.61 18.09 8.57
C SER A 12 -31.25 18.79 8.57
N ASP A 13 -30.62 18.90 7.41
CA ASP A 13 -29.36 19.64 7.25
C ASP A 13 -29.67 21.13 7.41
N ILE A 14 -29.78 21.58 8.65
CA ILE A 14 -29.91 22.99 9.00
C ILE A 14 -28.59 23.64 8.57
N HIS A 15 -28.61 24.33 7.44
CA HIS A 15 -27.49 25.13 6.96
C HIS A 15 -27.11 26.17 8.02
N LYS A 16 -25.81 26.33 8.28
CA LYS A 16 -25.29 27.34 9.20
C LYS A 16 -24.36 28.30 8.47
N ILE A 17 -24.34 29.54 8.98
CA ILE A 17 -23.34 30.51 8.53
C ILE A 17 -21.96 29.95 8.86
N GLY A 18 -21.06 29.97 7.89
CA GLY A 18 -19.73 29.39 8.00
C GLY A 18 -19.56 28.04 7.31
N ASP A 19 -20.66 27.32 7.04
CA ASP A 19 -20.59 26.03 6.37
C ASP A 19 -20.02 26.16 4.95
N LEU A 20 -19.30 25.11 4.54
CA LEU A 20 -18.87 24.91 3.16
C LEU A 20 -19.96 24.13 2.42
N ILE A 21 -20.28 24.56 1.22
CA ILE A 21 -21.22 23.88 0.34
C ILE A 21 -20.60 23.65 -1.04
N LYS A 22 -21.00 22.55 -1.68
CA LYS A 22 -20.67 22.23 -3.07
C LYS A 22 -21.94 22.27 -3.91
N ILE A 23 -21.94 23.00 -5.01
CA ILE A 23 -23.06 22.98 -5.97
C ILE A 23 -23.09 21.61 -6.66
N THR A 24 -24.19 20.88 -6.53
CA THR A 24 -24.35 19.53 -7.10
C THR A 24 -25.19 19.53 -8.36
N ALA A 25 -26.10 20.48 -8.51
CA ALA A 25 -26.90 20.63 -9.73
C ALA A 25 -27.28 22.09 -9.99
N ARG A 26 -27.51 22.40 -11.26
CA ARG A 26 -28.07 23.66 -11.72
C ARG A 26 -29.44 23.37 -12.33
N LYS A 27 -30.45 24.10 -11.89
CA LYS A 27 -31.85 23.99 -12.32
C LYS A 27 -32.30 25.19 -13.17
N CYS A 28 -31.48 26.22 -13.29
CA CYS A 28 -31.75 27.41 -14.10
C CYS A 28 -30.87 27.44 -15.36
N SER A 29 -31.33 28.15 -16.40
CA SER A 29 -30.55 28.37 -17.63
C SER A 29 -29.18 29.01 -17.35
N ASP A 30 -28.18 28.68 -18.18
CA ASP A 30 -26.83 29.24 -18.11
C ASP A 30 -26.78 30.77 -18.21
N LYS A 31 -27.78 31.38 -18.85
CA LYS A 31 -27.89 32.83 -18.98
C LYS A 31 -28.21 33.55 -17.66
N VAL A 32 -28.88 32.89 -16.72
CA VAL A 32 -29.42 33.54 -15.50
C VAL A 32 -28.33 33.83 -14.47
N GLN A 33 -27.39 32.90 -14.28
CA GLN A 33 -26.24 33.08 -13.38
C GLN A 33 -25.00 32.37 -13.95
N PRO A 34 -24.39 32.85 -15.05
CA PRO A 34 -23.36 32.12 -15.81
C PRO A 34 -22.08 31.83 -15.01
N LYS A 35 -21.85 32.55 -13.90
CA LYS A 35 -20.63 32.45 -13.10
C LYS A 35 -20.64 31.29 -12.09
N ILE A 36 -21.77 30.61 -11.88
CA ILE A 36 -21.95 29.57 -10.84
C ILE A 36 -22.03 28.18 -11.48
N LYS A 37 -21.02 27.34 -11.31
CA LYS A 37 -20.93 26.02 -11.98
C LYS A 37 -21.12 24.88 -10.98
N VAL A 38 -21.61 23.75 -11.48
CA VAL A 38 -21.61 22.49 -10.72
C VAL A 38 -20.17 22.15 -10.32
N GLY A 39 -19.99 21.66 -9.10
CA GLY A 39 -18.70 21.35 -8.50
C GLY A 39 -18.02 22.51 -7.77
N GLN A 40 -18.49 23.76 -7.94
CA GLN A 40 -17.91 24.89 -7.22
C GLN A 40 -18.20 24.85 -5.72
N LEU A 41 -17.20 25.27 -4.94
CA LEU A 41 -17.24 25.33 -3.49
C LEU A 41 -17.47 26.76 -3.01
N PHE A 42 -18.42 26.92 -2.10
CA PHE A 42 -18.73 28.20 -1.49
C PHE A 42 -18.80 28.10 0.02
N LYS A 43 -18.45 29.19 0.70
CA LYS A 43 -18.73 29.39 2.12
C LYS A 43 -20.03 30.16 2.29
N ILE A 44 -20.92 29.69 3.17
CA ILE A 44 -22.15 30.39 3.52
C ILE A 44 -21.80 31.61 4.37
N LEU A 45 -22.20 32.79 3.90
CA LEU A 45 -22.09 34.06 4.64
C LEU A 45 -23.41 34.48 5.29
N GLY A 46 -24.55 34.03 4.73
CA GLY A 46 -25.86 34.39 5.25
C GLY A 46 -26.96 33.54 4.63
N ILE A 47 -28.05 33.36 5.37
CA ILE A 47 -29.17 32.50 5.02
C ILE A 47 -30.45 33.34 5.13
N ARG A 48 -31.37 33.18 4.18
CA ARG A 48 -32.67 33.84 4.18
C ARG A 48 -33.72 32.98 3.51
N ASN A 49 -34.98 33.14 3.89
CA ASN A 49 -36.10 32.54 3.17
C ASN A 49 -36.59 33.52 2.10
N LEU A 50 -36.86 32.99 0.91
CA LEU A 50 -37.44 33.75 -0.20
C LEU A 50 -38.98 33.69 -0.15
N LYS A 51 -39.62 34.61 -0.85
CA LYS A 51 -41.10 34.63 -0.99
C LYS A 51 -41.65 33.34 -1.62
N SER A 52 -40.84 32.64 -2.43
CA SER A 52 -41.20 31.34 -3.02
C SER A 52 -41.18 30.18 -2.00
N GLY A 53 -40.75 30.41 -0.76
CA GLY A 53 -40.47 29.35 0.22
C GLY A 53 -39.08 28.74 0.08
N ALA A 54 -38.32 29.12 -0.96
CA ALA A 54 -36.98 28.62 -1.21
C ALA A 54 -35.94 29.20 -0.25
N THR A 55 -34.92 28.40 0.06
CA THR A 55 -33.76 28.84 0.82
C THR A 55 -32.84 29.66 -0.08
N GLY A 56 -32.61 30.92 0.30
CA GLY A 56 -31.63 31.81 -0.33
C GLY A 56 -30.36 31.89 0.49
N LEU A 57 -29.20 31.73 -0.16
CA LEU A 57 -27.89 31.82 0.47
C LEU A 57 -27.09 32.98 -0.11
N SER A 58 -26.48 33.78 0.76
CA SER A 58 -25.37 34.66 0.40
C SER A 58 -24.08 33.88 0.60
N VAL A 59 -23.31 33.72 -0.46
CA VAL A 59 -22.18 32.77 -0.49
C VAL A 59 -20.92 33.42 -1.04
N GLN A 60 -19.76 32.96 -0.60
CA GLN A 60 -18.45 33.40 -1.09
C GLN A 60 -17.73 32.24 -1.77
N LEU A 61 -17.26 32.45 -3.00
CA LEU A 61 -16.52 31.43 -3.72
C LEU A 61 -15.18 31.17 -3.01
N SER A 62 -14.94 29.91 -2.65
CA SER A 62 -13.77 29.51 -1.87
C SER A 62 -12.47 29.96 -2.55
N GLY A 63 -11.51 30.47 -1.77
CA GLY A 63 -10.25 31.00 -2.27
C GLY A 63 -10.33 32.38 -2.95
N THR A 64 -11.51 33.02 -2.98
CA THR A 64 -11.68 34.35 -3.59
C THR A 64 -12.47 35.29 -2.68
N LYS A 65 -12.42 36.60 -2.94
CA LYS A 65 -13.30 37.60 -2.30
C LYS A 65 -14.67 37.74 -2.98
N ARG A 66 -14.94 36.97 -4.05
CA ARG A 66 -16.16 37.12 -4.86
C ARG A 66 -17.36 36.54 -4.12
N LYS A 67 -18.42 37.35 -4.01
CA LYS A 67 -19.68 36.99 -3.34
C LYS A 67 -20.79 36.82 -4.36
N TYR A 68 -21.69 35.88 -4.09
CA TYR A 68 -22.83 35.54 -4.92
C TYR A 68 -24.08 35.33 -4.06
N LYS A 69 -25.24 35.36 -4.70
CA LYS A 69 -26.51 34.96 -4.10
C LYS A 69 -27.06 33.79 -4.89
N ILE A 70 -27.32 32.67 -4.21
CA ILE A 70 -27.91 31.46 -4.78
C ILE A 70 -29.20 31.10 -4.05
N ASN A 71 -30.02 30.25 -4.64
CA ASN A 71 -31.25 29.76 -4.03
C ASN A 71 -31.58 28.34 -4.47
N SER A 72 -32.40 27.64 -3.68
CA SER A 72 -32.72 26.22 -3.87
C SER A 72 -33.61 25.94 -5.09
N ASP A 73 -34.31 26.96 -5.60
CA ASP A 73 -35.07 26.89 -6.84
C ASP A 73 -34.13 26.77 -8.06
N SER A 74 -32.99 27.47 -8.01
CA SER A 74 -32.05 27.59 -9.12
C SER A 74 -30.90 26.58 -9.05
N PHE A 75 -30.54 26.11 -7.85
CA PHE A 75 -29.40 25.21 -7.61
C PHE A 75 -29.69 24.16 -6.56
N SER A 76 -29.03 23.01 -6.67
CA SER A 76 -28.88 22.05 -5.57
C SER A 76 -27.46 22.13 -5.02
N TRP A 77 -27.31 21.92 -3.72
CA TRP A 77 -26.03 21.84 -3.05
C TRP A 77 -26.05 20.83 -1.91
N VAL A 78 -24.87 20.43 -1.48
CA VAL A 78 -24.65 19.64 -0.26
C VAL A 78 -23.70 20.40 0.65
N ILE A 79 -23.90 20.29 1.96
CA ILE A 79 -22.90 20.71 2.95
C ILE A 79 -21.71 19.76 2.83
N THR A 80 -20.50 20.30 2.88
CA THR A 80 -19.28 19.51 2.80
C THR A 80 -18.21 20.05 3.75
N THR A 81 -17.22 19.22 4.05
CA THR A 81 -16.06 19.57 4.87
C THR A 81 -14.77 19.60 4.04
N ILE A 82 -13.73 20.25 4.57
CA ILE A 82 -12.39 20.23 3.94
C ILE A 82 -11.88 18.79 3.78
N GLY A 83 -12.11 17.92 4.77
CA GLY A 83 -11.70 16.52 4.72
C GLY A 83 -12.41 15.72 3.61
N GLU A 84 -13.69 15.95 3.39
CA GLU A 84 -14.45 15.33 2.29
C GLU A 84 -13.98 15.81 0.92
N ILE A 85 -13.73 17.12 0.77
CA ILE A 85 -13.18 17.69 -0.46
C ILE A 85 -11.81 17.06 -0.75
N GLN A 86 -10.93 16.99 0.24
CA GLN A 86 -9.62 16.34 0.11
C GLN A 86 -9.76 14.89 -0.33
N LYS A 87 -10.66 14.13 0.30
CA LYS A 87 -10.93 12.73 -0.07
C LYS A 87 -11.43 12.59 -1.51
N GLU A 88 -12.35 13.44 -1.95
CA GLU A 88 -12.89 13.42 -3.32
C GLU A 88 -11.82 13.81 -4.34
N THR A 89 -11.03 14.87 -4.07
CA THR A 89 -9.91 15.26 -4.95
C THR A 89 -8.84 14.17 -5.04
N PHE A 90 -8.55 13.50 -3.92
CA PHE A 90 -7.63 12.38 -3.89
C PHE A 90 -8.17 11.19 -4.70
N LYS A 91 -9.46 10.89 -4.59
CA LYS A 91 -10.10 9.83 -5.38
C LYS A 91 -9.99 10.11 -6.90
N VAL A 92 -10.32 11.32 -7.34
CA VAL A 92 -10.19 11.71 -8.76
C VAL A 92 -8.74 11.65 -9.22
N MET A 93 -7.78 12.04 -8.37
CA MET A 93 -6.36 11.92 -8.67
C MET A 93 -5.95 10.46 -8.85
N MET A 94 -6.36 9.57 -7.94
CA MET A 94 -6.08 8.13 -8.01
C MET A 94 -6.69 7.50 -9.27
N GLU A 95 -7.93 7.82 -9.62
CA GLU A 95 -8.58 7.33 -10.84
C GLU A 95 -7.84 7.78 -12.11
N ASN A 96 -7.31 9.01 -12.11
CA ASN A 96 -6.51 9.52 -13.23
C ASN A 96 -5.14 8.85 -13.29
N ASP A 97 -4.48 8.63 -12.15
CA ASP A 97 -3.20 7.94 -12.08
C ASP A 97 -3.35 6.48 -12.52
N GLU A 98 -4.41 5.79 -12.09
CA GLU A 98 -4.74 4.43 -12.52
C GLU A 98 -4.95 4.34 -14.04
N LYS A 99 -5.72 5.28 -14.63
CA LYS A 99 -5.89 5.34 -16.09
C LYS A 99 -4.56 5.55 -16.81
N ARG A 100 -3.71 6.44 -16.31
CA ARG A 100 -2.37 6.69 -16.89
C ARG A 100 -1.48 5.46 -16.81
N LEU A 101 -1.45 4.79 -15.65
CA LEU A 101 -0.72 3.53 -15.47
C LEU A 101 -1.23 2.46 -16.43
N ASN A 102 -2.55 2.36 -16.60
CA ASN A 102 -3.17 1.38 -17.48
C ASN A 102 -2.86 1.60 -18.96
N MET A 103 -2.69 2.86 -19.39
CA MET A 103 -2.32 3.21 -20.77
C MET A 103 -0.83 3.02 -21.08
N VAL A 104 0.03 3.13 -20.07
CA VAL A 104 1.48 3.27 -20.28
C VAL A 104 2.26 1.99 -19.93
N LEU A 105 1.76 1.21 -18.96
CA LEU A 105 2.41 -0.03 -18.55
C LEU A 105 1.87 -1.23 -19.33
N SER A 106 2.77 -2.15 -19.69
CA SER A 106 2.39 -3.46 -20.20
C SER A 106 1.75 -4.31 -19.09
N PRO A 107 1.01 -5.39 -19.43
CA PRO A 107 0.51 -6.34 -18.44
C PRO A 107 1.63 -6.87 -17.53
N ASP A 108 2.77 -7.26 -18.10
CA ASP A 108 3.91 -7.76 -17.33
C ASP A 108 4.45 -6.71 -16.34
N GLU A 109 4.59 -5.45 -16.77
CA GLU A 109 5.05 -4.37 -15.89
C GLU A 109 4.07 -4.09 -14.75
N LYS A 110 2.76 -4.24 -14.98
CA LYS A 110 1.74 -4.15 -13.93
C LYS A 110 1.90 -5.29 -12.92
N GLY A 111 2.18 -6.50 -13.40
CA GLY A 111 2.49 -7.65 -12.54
C GLY A 111 3.77 -7.47 -11.75
N MET A 112 4.81 -6.93 -12.40
CA MET A 112 6.05 -6.59 -11.72
C MET A 112 5.82 -5.57 -10.61
N MET A 113 4.99 -4.55 -10.86
CA MET A 113 4.71 -3.50 -9.88
C MET A 113 3.85 -4.01 -8.70
N ALA A 114 2.80 -4.77 -8.98
CA ALA A 114 1.78 -5.10 -7.98
C ALA A 114 2.00 -6.46 -7.29
N VAL A 115 2.48 -7.46 -8.03
CA VAL A 115 2.49 -8.86 -7.58
C VAL A 115 3.87 -9.31 -7.08
N THR A 116 4.96 -8.94 -7.75
CA THR A 116 6.31 -9.35 -7.31
C THR A 116 6.63 -8.98 -5.88
N PRO A 117 6.36 -7.73 -5.40
CA PRO A 117 6.66 -7.37 -4.02
C PRO A 117 5.94 -8.26 -3.01
N LEU A 118 4.70 -8.67 -3.32
CA LEU A 118 3.91 -9.56 -2.48
C LEU A 118 4.50 -10.96 -2.44
N ILE A 119 4.96 -11.48 -3.57
CA ILE A 119 5.64 -12.79 -3.65
C ILE A 119 6.95 -12.77 -2.86
N ILE A 120 7.78 -11.74 -3.03
CA ILE A 120 9.06 -11.61 -2.31
C ILE A 120 8.81 -11.52 -0.81
N TYR A 121 7.84 -10.70 -0.38
CA TYR A 121 7.47 -10.58 1.04
C TYR A 121 6.87 -11.87 1.59
N GLN A 122 6.05 -12.59 0.83
CA GLN A 122 5.55 -13.92 1.24
C GLN A 122 6.72 -14.89 1.43
N LEU A 123 7.72 -14.90 0.54
CA LEU A 123 8.91 -15.73 0.70
C LEU A 123 9.70 -15.35 1.97
N ALA A 124 9.85 -14.05 2.27
CA ALA A 124 10.46 -13.59 3.50
C ALA A 124 9.70 -14.09 4.74
N TRP A 125 8.36 -14.08 4.70
CA TRP A 125 7.53 -14.59 5.79
C TRP A 125 7.66 -16.10 5.99
N GLU A 126 7.77 -16.90 4.92
CA GLU A 126 8.03 -18.34 5.02
C GLU A 126 9.31 -18.60 5.83
N TYR A 127 10.42 -17.95 5.46
CA TYR A 127 11.69 -18.08 6.19
C TYR A 127 11.63 -17.50 7.61
N ALA A 128 10.92 -16.39 7.83
CA ALA A 128 10.74 -15.83 9.16
C ALA A 128 9.99 -16.79 10.09
N MET A 129 9.01 -17.53 9.55
CA MET A 129 8.27 -18.53 10.32
C MET A 129 9.09 -19.81 10.56
N ASP A 130 9.98 -20.17 9.64
CA ASP A 130 10.98 -21.21 9.88
C ASP A 130 11.90 -20.82 11.05
N VAL A 131 12.40 -19.58 11.11
CA VAL A 131 13.18 -19.05 12.25
C VAL A 131 12.40 -19.17 13.56
N VAL A 132 11.12 -18.77 13.58
CA VAL A 132 10.26 -18.86 14.75
C VAL A 132 10.09 -20.30 15.22
N ARG A 133 9.91 -21.25 14.29
CA ARG A 133 9.84 -22.69 14.60
C ARG A 133 11.15 -23.18 15.19
N MET A 134 12.27 -22.89 14.55
CA MET A 134 13.60 -23.34 15.01
C MET A 134 13.94 -22.80 16.41
N CYS A 135 13.59 -21.56 16.72
CA CYS A 135 13.74 -20.99 18.07
C CYS A 135 12.90 -21.74 19.12
N ALA A 136 11.69 -22.18 18.77
CA ALA A 136 10.83 -22.95 19.65
C ALA A 136 11.37 -24.37 19.88
N ASP A 137 11.79 -25.03 18.80
CA ASP A 137 12.35 -26.40 18.85
C ASP A 137 13.63 -26.45 19.68
N ASN A 138 14.50 -25.43 19.56
CA ASN A 138 15.72 -25.27 20.36
C ASN A 138 15.46 -24.69 21.76
N LYS A 139 14.19 -24.43 22.14
CA LYS A 139 13.79 -23.90 23.45
C LYS A 139 14.52 -22.62 23.86
N ILE A 140 14.79 -21.72 22.90
CA ILE A 140 15.55 -20.48 23.14
C ILE A 140 14.66 -19.46 23.86
N SER A 141 14.68 -19.49 25.19
CA SER A 141 13.84 -18.65 26.05
C SER A 141 14.07 -17.15 25.84
N LEU A 142 15.30 -16.75 25.56
CA LEU A 142 15.69 -15.35 25.32
C LEU A 142 14.92 -14.72 24.13
N LEU A 143 14.61 -15.50 23.10
CA LEU A 143 13.93 -15.04 21.88
C LEU A 143 12.40 -15.23 21.95
N ARG A 144 11.84 -15.63 23.09
CA ARG A 144 10.39 -15.89 23.23
C ARG A 144 9.55 -14.64 22.94
N ASN A 145 9.97 -13.48 23.43
CA ASN A 145 9.25 -12.23 23.19
C ASN A 145 9.34 -11.82 21.71
N THR A 146 10.54 -11.86 21.13
CA THR A 146 10.80 -11.55 19.71
C THR A 146 9.97 -12.44 18.78
N THR A 147 9.96 -13.76 19.01
CA THR A 147 9.19 -14.69 18.18
C THR A 147 7.67 -14.54 18.34
N ARG A 148 7.19 -14.07 19.49
CA ARG A 148 5.77 -13.70 19.67
C ARG A 148 5.42 -12.44 18.88
N GLU A 149 6.32 -11.46 18.88
CA GLU A 149 6.15 -10.23 18.10
C GLU A 149 6.13 -10.50 16.61
N ILE A 150 7.02 -11.36 16.09
CA ILE A 150 7.03 -11.78 14.68
C ILE A 150 5.68 -12.39 14.27
N ARG A 151 5.10 -13.26 15.09
CA ARG A 151 3.77 -13.86 14.80
C ARG A 151 2.69 -12.80 14.70
N LYS A 152 2.63 -11.85 15.65
CA LYS A 152 1.68 -10.74 15.61
C LYS A 152 1.87 -9.87 14.37
N LEU A 153 3.13 -9.57 14.04
CA LEU A 153 3.48 -8.76 12.87
C LEU A 153 3.08 -9.45 11.56
N ARG A 154 3.13 -10.78 11.51
CA ARG A 154 2.61 -11.56 10.37
C ARG A 154 1.10 -11.42 10.24
N ASP A 155 0.37 -11.49 11.35
CA ASP A 155 -1.09 -11.32 11.33
C ASP A 155 -1.45 -9.88 10.90
N GLU A 156 -0.69 -8.88 11.35
CA GLU A 156 -0.79 -7.49 10.88
C GLU A 156 -0.53 -7.37 9.37
N TYR A 157 0.48 -8.08 8.83
CA TYR A 157 0.77 -8.11 7.41
C TYR A 157 -0.39 -8.67 6.59
N TYR A 158 -0.93 -9.83 6.98
CA TYR A 158 -2.06 -10.42 6.24
C TYR A 158 -3.33 -9.57 6.36
N TYR A 159 -3.55 -8.93 7.49
CA TYR A 159 -4.63 -7.95 7.64
C TYR A 159 -4.45 -6.77 6.69
N PHE A 160 -3.23 -6.21 6.59
CA PHE A 160 -2.89 -5.14 5.66
C PHE A 160 -3.16 -5.54 4.20
N VAL A 161 -2.62 -6.68 3.75
CA VAL A 161 -2.80 -7.18 2.37
C VAL A 161 -4.27 -7.45 2.03
N LYS A 162 -5.09 -7.85 3.00
CA LYS A 162 -6.53 -8.09 2.81
C LYS A 162 -7.35 -6.86 2.44
N HIS A 163 -6.82 -5.66 2.65
CA HIS A 163 -7.52 -4.44 2.21
C HIS A 163 -7.49 -4.28 0.68
N ASP A 164 -6.45 -4.80 0.04
CA ASP A 164 -6.20 -4.60 -1.39
C ASP A 164 -6.42 -5.89 -2.22
N LEU A 165 -6.36 -7.06 -1.59
CA LEU A 165 -6.53 -8.35 -2.25
C LEU A 165 -7.62 -9.19 -1.59
N ASP A 166 -8.52 -9.74 -2.40
CA ASP A 166 -9.44 -10.77 -1.94
C ASP A 166 -8.70 -12.09 -1.62
N PHE A 167 -9.42 -13.03 -1.01
CA PHE A 167 -8.88 -14.32 -0.60
C PHE A 167 -8.28 -15.13 -1.77
N ALA A 168 -8.91 -15.13 -2.94
CA ALA A 168 -8.43 -15.90 -4.09
C ALA A 168 -7.12 -15.32 -4.64
N HIS A 169 -6.99 -14.00 -4.69
CA HIS A 169 -5.75 -13.34 -5.09
C HIS A 169 -4.62 -13.57 -4.08
N GLN A 170 -4.92 -13.53 -2.78
CA GLN A 170 -3.94 -13.88 -1.74
C GLN A 170 -3.44 -15.32 -1.89
N GLN A 171 -4.36 -16.27 -2.10
CA GLN A 171 -3.99 -17.67 -2.28
C GLN A 171 -3.09 -17.84 -3.51
N ARG A 172 -3.36 -17.13 -4.62
CA ARG A 172 -2.47 -17.13 -5.79
C ARG A 172 -1.07 -16.63 -5.49
N VAL A 173 -0.92 -15.59 -4.66
CA VAL A 173 0.41 -15.12 -4.22
C VAL A 173 1.14 -16.22 -3.44
N ILE A 174 0.43 -16.90 -2.53
CA ILE A 174 1.00 -18.00 -1.74
C ILE A 174 1.42 -19.16 -2.65
N ASP A 175 0.53 -19.62 -3.53
CA ASP A 175 0.78 -20.74 -4.45
C ASP A 175 1.95 -20.43 -5.38
N LYS A 176 2.00 -19.22 -5.94
CA LYS A 176 3.12 -18.79 -6.79
C LYS A 176 4.43 -18.71 -6.01
N THR A 177 4.38 -18.26 -4.75
CA THR A 177 5.56 -18.25 -3.89
C THR A 177 6.07 -19.68 -3.63
N LEU A 178 5.18 -20.64 -3.40
CA LEU A 178 5.54 -22.04 -3.21
C LEU A 178 6.12 -22.66 -4.48
N GLU A 179 5.55 -22.35 -5.65
CA GLU A 179 6.08 -22.75 -6.96
C GLU A 179 7.50 -22.22 -7.14
N LEU A 180 7.73 -20.93 -6.91
CA LEU A 180 9.04 -20.30 -7.06
C LEU A 180 10.07 -20.85 -6.08
N LYS A 181 9.67 -21.09 -4.83
CA LYS A 181 10.52 -21.73 -3.83
C LYS A 181 11.00 -23.09 -4.31
N LYS A 182 10.14 -23.87 -4.98
CA LYS A 182 10.53 -25.16 -5.59
C LYS A 182 11.46 -24.96 -6.79
N THR A 183 11.10 -24.07 -7.71
CA THR A 183 11.85 -23.84 -8.96
C THR A 183 13.27 -23.35 -8.69
N PHE A 184 13.46 -22.50 -7.68
CA PHE A 184 14.76 -21.90 -7.36
C PHE A 184 15.36 -22.42 -6.04
N ASN A 185 14.91 -23.59 -5.57
CA ASN A 185 15.36 -24.17 -4.31
C ASN A 185 16.88 -24.33 -4.26
N CYS A 186 17.50 -24.73 -5.38
CA CYS A 186 18.95 -24.89 -5.48
C CYS A 186 19.67 -23.56 -5.24
N ASP A 187 19.22 -22.47 -5.86
CA ASP A 187 19.86 -21.15 -5.71
C ASP A 187 19.66 -20.58 -4.29
N LEU A 188 18.46 -20.77 -3.71
CA LEU A 188 18.18 -20.39 -2.32
C LEU A 188 19.06 -21.19 -1.34
N THR A 189 19.25 -22.48 -1.61
CA THR A 189 20.12 -23.36 -0.81
C THR A 189 21.59 -22.95 -0.94
N LEU A 190 22.04 -22.62 -2.15
CA LEU A 190 23.39 -22.12 -2.39
C LEU A 190 23.62 -20.80 -1.63
N MET A 191 22.68 -19.87 -1.72
CA MET A 191 22.72 -18.60 -0.98
C MET A 191 22.81 -18.83 0.53
N TYR A 192 21.98 -19.75 1.06
CA TYR A 192 22.04 -20.16 2.47
C TYR A 192 23.44 -20.65 2.87
N TYR A 193 24.03 -21.57 2.10
CA TYR A 193 25.37 -22.11 2.41
C TYR A 193 26.47 -21.06 2.25
N THR A 194 26.35 -20.14 1.29
CA THR A 194 27.26 -19.00 1.16
C THR A 194 27.22 -18.14 2.42
N ILE A 195 26.03 -17.76 2.89
CA ILE A 195 25.89 -16.99 4.14
C ILE A 195 26.42 -17.79 5.32
N SER A 196 26.13 -19.09 5.41
CA SER A 196 26.59 -19.96 6.49
C SER A 196 28.12 -20.04 6.54
N ASN A 197 28.79 -20.17 5.40
CA ASN A 197 30.25 -20.21 5.33
C ASN A 197 30.87 -18.89 5.78
N ILE A 198 30.27 -17.76 5.35
CA ILE A 198 30.71 -16.45 5.79
C ILE A 198 30.48 -16.30 7.30
N TRP A 199 29.30 -16.66 7.79
CA TRP A 199 28.97 -16.61 9.21
C TRP A 199 29.96 -17.40 10.06
N LEU A 200 30.22 -18.67 9.71
CA LEU A 200 31.15 -19.54 10.44
C LEU A 200 32.59 -19.02 10.41
N LYS A 201 32.98 -18.26 9.39
CA LYS A 201 34.31 -17.62 9.33
C LYS A 201 34.44 -16.49 10.35
N TYR A 202 33.40 -15.70 10.56
CA TYR A 202 33.43 -14.55 11.48
C TYR A 202 33.01 -14.91 12.91
N HIS A 203 32.15 -15.91 13.06
CA HIS A 203 31.52 -16.30 14.33
C HIS A 203 31.54 -17.84 14.51
N PRO A 204 32.72 -18.47 14.52
CA PRO A 204 32.84 -19.93 14.57
C PRO A 204 32.19 -20.55 15.83
N ASP A 205 32.27 -19.85 16.95
CA ASP A 205 31.82 -20.36 18.25
C ASP A 205 30.38 -19.93 18.61
N TRP A 206 29.70 -19.17 17.75
CA TRP A 206 28.37 -18.67 18.06
C TRP A 206 27.33 -19.79 17.90
N PRO A 207 26.48 -20.02 18.92
CA PRO A 207 25.49 -21.08 18.85
C PRO A 207 24.35 -20.70 17.90
N TYR A 208 23.61 -21.73 17.48
CA TYR A 208 22.40 -21.62 16.66
C TYR A 208 22.65 -21.00 15.27
N THR A 209 23.79 -21.31 14.65
CA THR A 209 24.17 -20.85 13.30
C THR A 209 23.01 -20.92 12.31
N GLN A 210 22.30 -22.05 12.27
CA GLN A 210 21.17 -22.24 11.36
C GLN A 210 20.07 -21.18 11.54
N ILE A 211 19.73 -20.83 12.78
CA ILE A 211 18.72 -19.81 13.10
C ILE A 211 19.19 -18.44 12.64
N ARG A 212 20.45 -18.10 12.92
CA ARG A 212 21.05 -16.80 12.59
C ARG A 212 21.18 -16.60 11.08
N VAL A 213 21.69 -17.60 10.37
CA VAL A 213 21.81 -17.61 8.91
C VAL A 213 20.43 -17.50 8.26
N THR A 214 19.42 -18.21 8.78
CA THR A 214 18.06 -18.11 8.26
C THR A 214 17.44 -16.73 8.50
N ALA A 215 17.73 -16.09 9.65
CA ALA A 215 17.31 -14.71 9.89
C ALA A 215 17.97 -13.72 8.93
N ILE A 216 19.24 -13.92 8.57
CA ILE A 216 19.94 -13.11 7.54
C ILE A 216 19.32 -13.32 6.16
N MET A 217 18.95 -14.57 5.81
CA MET A 217 18.23 -14.87 4.56
C MET A 217 16.95 -14.03 4.45
N VAL A 218 16.16 -13.90 5.54
CA VAL A 218 14.94 -13.06 5.56
C VAL A 218 15.28 -11.61 5.20
N GLN A 219 16.32 -11.03 5.81
CA GLN A 219 16.71 -9.65 5.54
C GLN A 219 17.20 -9.43 4.10
N ILE A 220 17.95 -10.39 3.57
CA ILE A 220 18.39 -10.37 2.17
C ILE A 220 17.16 -10.40 1.24
N ILE A 221 16.20 -11.28 1.48
CA ILE A 221 14.97 -11.36 0.67
C ILE A 221 14.20 -10.04 0.72
N ILE A 222 14.08 -9.41 1.90
CA ILE A 222 13.45 -8.08 2.01
C ILE A 222 14.24 -7.04 1.19
N SER A 223 15.57 -7.06 1.23
CA SER A 223 16.42 -6.16 0.44
C SER A 223 16.28 -6.36 -1.07
N ILE A 224 16.06 -7.60 -1.53
CA ILE A 224 15.76 -7.89 -2.93
C ILE A 224 14.48 -7.17 -3.36
N CYS A 225 13.45 -7.12 -2.50
CA CYS A 225 12.24 -6.36 -2.77
C CYS A 225 12.51 -4.85 -2.89
N ASP A 226 13.39 -4.29 -2.07
CA ASP A 226 13.73 -2.86 -2.15
C ASP A 226 14.44 -2.54 -3.46
N VAL A 227 15.36 -3.41 -3.91
CA VAL A 227 16.02 -3.29 -5.21
C VAL A 227 15.02 -3.38 -6.35
N HIS A 228 14.07 -4.33 -6.28
CA HIS A 228 12.98 -4.46 -7.25
C HIS A 228 12.11 -3.20 -7.31
N ASN A 229 11.68 -2.69 -6.16
CA ASN A 229 10.88 -1.46 -6.08
C ASN A 229 11.64 -0.27 -6.65
N HIS A 230 12.95 -0.18 -6.41
CA HIS A 230 13.79 0.86 -7.00
C HIS A 230 13.94 0.74 -8.53
N TYR A 231 13.97 -0.49 -9.06
CA TYR A 231 13.92 -0.71 -10.50
C TYR A 231 12.58 -0.24 -11.08
N MET A 232 11.45 -0.57 -10.43
CA MET A 232 10.13 -0.13 -10.86
C MET A 232 9.96 1.39 -10.80
N ASP A 233 10.52 2.03 -9.78
CA ASP A 233 10.61 3.48 -9.65
C ASP A 233 11.29 4.15 -10.86
N ILE A 234 12.43 3.60 -11.31
CA ILE A 234 13.15 4.08 -12.49
C ILE A 234 12.28 3.92 -13.74
N LEU A 235 11.67 2.75 -13.94
CA LEU A 235 10.79 2.48 -15.07
C LEU A 235 9.59 3.44 -15.11
N LEU A 236 8.96 3.70 -13.96
CA LEU A 236 7.87 4.67 -13.83
C LEU A 236 8.33 6.09 -14.17
N LYS A 237 9.54 6.48 -13.74
CA LYS A 237 10.11 7.79 -14.09
C LYS A 237 10.22 7.96 -15.61
N GLU A 238 10.79 6.96 -16.28
CA GLU A 238 11.03 6.98 -17.72
C GLU A 238 9.73 7.07 -18.51
N LYS A 239 8.72 6.32 -18.07
CA LYS A 239 7.44 6.21 -18.79
C LYS A 239 6.43 7.32 -18.48
N LEU A 240 6.41 7.85 -17.25
CA LEU A 240 5.42 8.83 -16.79
C LEU A 240 5.97 10.25 -16.66
N GLY A 241 7.28 10.44 -16.80
CA GLY A 241 7.96 11.73 -16.62
C GLY A 241 8.10 12.18 -15.16
N GLY A 242 7.74 11.31 -14.22
CA GLY A 242 7.82 11.57 -12.78
C GLY A 242 7.33 10.35 -11.99
N TYR A 243 7.88 10.16 -10.79
CA TYR A 243 7.50 9.07 -9.89
C TYR A 243 7.72 9.48 -8.44
N ARG A 244 7.12 8.72 -7.52
CA ARG A 244 7.44 8.78 -6.10
C ARG A 244 8.34 7.61 -5.77
N GLN A 245 9.44 7.90 -5.09
CA GLN A 245 10.33 6.84 -4.63
C GLN A 245 9.59 5.89 -3.69
N SER A 246 9.59 4.61 -4.06
CA SER A 246 9.06 3.53 -3.26
C SER A 246 9.81 3.43 -1.94
N LYS A 247 9.06 3.15 -0.88
CA LYS A 247 9.62 2.89 0.45
C LYS A 247 9.18 1.52 0.91
N ARG A 248 10.07 0.83 1.63
CA ARG A 248 9.76 -0.40 2.32
C ARG A 248 8.53 -0.17 3.22
N ILE A 249 7.59 -1.10 3.19
CA ILE A 249 6.42 -0.99 4.05
C ILE A 249 6.83 -1.13 5.53
N PRO A 250 6.25 -0.35 6.46
CA PRO A 250 6.68 -0.34 7.86
C PRO A 250 6.66 -1.71 8.55
N ILE A 251 5.74 -2.59 8.14
CA ILE A 251 5.62 -3.96 8.64
C ILE A 251 6.88 -4.77 8.30
N MET A 252 7.38 -4.68 7.07
CA MET A 252 8.59 -5.41 6.66
C MET A 252 9.86 -4.80 7.23
N GLU A 253 9.87 -3.49 7.51
CA GLU A 253 10.99 -2.86 8.23
C GLU A 253 11.08 -3.34 9.68
N LYS A 254 9.94 -3.42 10.39
CA LYS A 254 9.87 -4.04 11.71
C LYS A 254 10.34 -5.50 11.67
N LEU A 255 9.94 -6.28 10.66
CA LEU A 255 10.39 -7.66 10.50
C LEU A 255 11.92 -7.72 10.35
N SER A 256 12.49 -6.88 9.49
CA SER A 256 13.94 -6.77 9.30
C SER A 256 14.66 -6.50 10.62
N ASN A 257 14.15 -5.57 11.44
CA ASN A 257 14.74 -5.22 12.74
C ASN A 257 14.63 -6.38 13.76
N LEU A 258 13.53 -7.14 13.74
CA LEU A 258 13.38 -8.33 14.58
C LEU A 258 14.35 -9.43 14.15
N MET A 259 14.65 -9.55 12.85
CA MET A 259 15.68 -10.47 12.35
C MET A 259 17.08 -10.04 12.77
N ASP A 260 17.38 -8.73 12.81
CA ASP A 260 18.64 -8.20 13.39
C ASP A 260 18.83 -8.63 14.84
N VAL A 261 17.77 -8.56 15.64
CA VAL A 261 17.79 -9.01 17.04
C VAL A 261 18.06 -10.52 17.13
N ILE A 262 17.51 -11.32 16.21
CA ILE A 262 17.67 -12.78 16.21
C ILE A 262 19.09 -13.19 15.81
N HIS A 263 19.62 -12.66 14.71
CA HIS A 263 20.97 -13.01 14.29
C HIS A 263 22.03 -12.36 15.18
N GLY A 264 21.68 -11.28 15.88
CA GLY A 264 22.43 -10.73 17.01
C GLY A 264 23.62 -9.86 16.62
N GLU A 265 23.84 -9.62 15.33
CA GLU A 265 24.91 -8.75 14.83
C GLU A 265 24.34 -7.37 14.51
N SER A 266 24.69 -6.35 15.30
CA SER A 266 24.14 -5.01 15.10
C SER A 266 24.74 -4.34 13.85
N ASN A 267 23.94 -4.17 12.79
CA ASN A 267 24.14 -3.21 11.69
C ASN A 267 25.46 -3.27 10.88
N LYS A 268 26.28 -4.32 11.04
CA LYS A 268 27.60 -4.44 10.40
C LYS A 268 27.81 -5.65 9.50
N MET A 269 26.81 -6.53 9.33
CA MET A 269 26.86 -7.57 8.30
C MET A 269 26.55 -7.01 6.91
N ARG A 270 27.39 -6.09 6.45
CA ARG A 270 27.65 -5.93 5.02
C ARG A 270 28.77 -6.90 4.69
N PHE A 271 28.44 -8.18 4.55
CA PHE A 271 29.38 -9.11 3.96
C PHE A 271 29.67 -8.59 2.55
N LYS A 272 30.79 -7.87 2.40
CA LYS A 272 31.36 -7.56 1.09
C LYS A 272 31.99 -8.85 0.59
N ASP A 273 31.13 -9.76 0.16
CA ASP A 273 31.49 -11.06 -0.33
C ASP A 273 30.95 -11.22 -1.74
N TYR A 274 31.88 -11.41 -2.69
CA TYR A 274 31.55 -11.54 -4.10
C TYR A 274 30.60 -12.71 -4.37
N ASN A 275 30.73 -13.82 -3.63
CA ASN A 275 29.89 -14.99 -3.83
C ASN A 275 28.48 -14.73 -3.31
N LEU A 276 28.34 -14.02 -2.18
CA LEU A 276 27.04 -13.60 -1.68
C LEU A 276 26.35 -12.63 -2.65
N ASP A 277 27.07 -11.61 -3.13
CA ASP A 277 26.54 -10.66 -4.12
C ASP A 277 26.08 -11.39 -5.39
N ASN A 278 26.86 -12.38 -5.85
CA ASN A 278 26.50 -13.19 -7.00
C ASN A 278 25.27 -14.08 -6.74
N ALA A 279 25.19 -14.73 -5.56
CA ALA A 279 24.04 -15.54 -5.18
C ALA A 279 22.76 -14.71 -5.11
N ILE A 280 22.82 -13.53 -4.48
CA ILE A 280 21.71 -12.56 -4.44
C ILE A 280 21.30 -12.18 -5.86
N ARG A 281 22.26 -11.85 -6.73
CA ARG A 281 21.98 -11.47 -8.13
C ARG A 281 21.28 -12.60 -8.90
N VAL A 282 21.69 -13.85 -8.71
CA VAL A 282 21.06 -15.01 -9.36
C VAL A 282 19.62 -15.17 -8.88
N VAL A 283 19.38 -15.14 -7.57
CA VAL A 283 18.03 -15.24 -6.98
C VAL A 283 17.16 -14.08 -7.45
N SER A 284 17.66 -12.85 -7.42
CA SER A 284 16.93 -11.67 -7.90
C SER A 284 16.54 -11.79 -9.37
N LYS A 285 17.44 -12.23 -10.26
CA LYS A 285 17.12 -12.41 -11.68
C LYS A 285 15.99 -13.42 -11.90
N LYS A 286 15.97 -14.50 -11.13
CA LYS A 286 14.93 -15.54 -11.22
C LYS A 286 13.58 -15.08 -10.67
N ILE A 287 13.59 -14.26 -9.62
CA ILE A 287 12.38 -13.58 -9.12
C ILE A 287 11.86 -12.58 -10.18
N LEU A 288 12.75 -11.88 -10.89
CA LEU A 288 12.35 -10.95 -11.95
C LEU A 288 11.81 -11.65 -13.21
N SER A 289 12.13 -12.93 -13.43
CA SER A 289 11.61 -13.71 -14.57
C SER A 289 10.26 -14.38 -14.28
N ILE A 290 9.55 -13.97 -13.23
CA ILE A 290 8.19 -14.47 -12.96
C ILE A 290 7.26 -13.96 -14.05
N GLU A 291 6.62 -14.89 -14.77
CA GLU A 291 5.55 -14.56 -15.73
C GLU A 291 4.23 -14.31 -14.99
N TYR A 292 3.51 -13.27 -15.41
CA TYR A 292 2.22 -12.89 -14.83
C TYR A 292 1.09 -13.25 -15.80
N THR A 293 0.37 -14.32 -15.51
CA THR A 293 -0.89 -14.62 -16.21
C THR A 293 -2.02 -13.83 -15.57
N PHE A 294 -2.30 -12.65 -16.12
CA PHE A 294 -3.53 -11.93 -15.84
C PHE A 294 -4.64 -12.53 -16.69
N ASN A 295 -5.43 -13.45 -16.13
CA ASN A 295 -6.70 -13.78 -16.74
C ASN A 295 -7.59 -12.53 -16.60
N GLU A 296 -7.84 -11.83 -17.70
CA GLU A 296 -8.87 -10.81 -17.74
C GLU A 296 -10.17 -11.48 -17.27
N VAL A 297 -10.68 -11.02 -16.13
CA VAL A 297 -12.01 -11.41 -15.67
C VAL A 297 -12.98 -10.82 -16.69
N GLN A 298 -13.58 -11.69 -17.50
CA GLN A 298 -14.68 -11.36 -18.41
C GLN A 298 -15.90 -10.85 -17.64
#